data_AF-A0A7M4AAW3-F1
#
_entry.id   AF-A0A7M4AAW3-F1
#
_cell.length_a   1.000
_cell.length_b   1.000
_cell.length_c   1.000
_cell.angle_alpha   90.00
_cell.angle_beta   90.00
_cell.angle_gamma   90.00
#
_symmetry.space_group_name_H-M   'P 1'
#
loop_
_entity.id
_entity.type
_entity.pdbx_description
1 polymer ?
#
loop_
_entity_poly.entity_id
_entity_poly.type
_entity_poly.pdbx_seq_one_letter_code
_entity_poly.pdbx_strand_id
1 'polypeptide(L)' 'EMLDPALLRSGRFERVLHIPPPDIDSIKAILKIHSEPMPLGKFKIEELAPQLVNYTGADIEAICRESALISM' A
#
# COMPACT_ATOMS: atom_id res chain seq x y z
N GLU A 1 18.76 -10.30 -6.83
CA GLU A 1 19.38 -9.09 -7.39
C GLU A 1 19.62 -9.29 -8.88
N MET A 2 19.10 -8.37 -9.70
CA MET A 2 19.09 -8.47 -11.18
C MET A 2 19.68 -7.24 -11.86
N LEU A 3 20.28 -6.31 -11.10
CA LEU A 3 20.79 -5.05 -11.65
C LEU A 3 22.26 -5.19 -12.04
N ASP A 4 22.60 -4.74 -13.25
CA ASP A 4 23.99 -4.69 -13.71
C ASP A 4 24.80 -3.68 -12.87
N PRO A 5 25.93 -4.08 -12.25
CA PRO A 5 26.80 -3.18 -11.49
C PRO A 5 27.30 -1.96 -12.29
N ALA A 6 27.36 -2.02 -13.62
CA ALA A 6 27.74 -0.90 -14.46
C ALA A 6 26.77 0.30 -14.34
N LEU A 7 25.50 0.04 -14.02
CA LEU A 7 24.45 1.05 -13.85
C LEU A 7 24.58 1.84 -12.52
N LEU A 8 25.29 1.29 -11.54
CA LEU A 8 25.53 1.94 -10.23
C LEU A 8 26.78 2.83 -10.22
N ARG A 9 27.51 2.90 -11.33
CA ARG A 9 28.67 3.80 -11.45
C ARG A 9 28.21 5.26 -11.52
N SER A 10 29.08 6.15 -11.05
CA SER A 10 28.89 7.61 -11.16
C SER A 10 28.47 8.03 -12.58
N GLY A 11 27.50 8.96 -12.66
CA GLY A 11 26.94 9.48 -13.91
C GLY A 11 25.80 8.65 -14.55
N ARG A 12 25.25 7.64 -13.84
CA ARG A 12 24.07 6.86 -14.26
C ARG A 12 22.95 6.95 -13.22
N PHE A 13 22.71 5.90 -12.44
CA PHE A 13 21.78 5.96 -11.32
C PHE A 13 22.46 6.64 -10.13
N GLU A 14 22.30 7.95 -10.04
CA GLU A 14 22.93 8.76 -8.99
C GLU A 14 22.16 8.73 -7.67
N ARG A 15 20.86 8.47 -7.72
CA ARG A 15 19.99 8.45 -6.54
C ARG A 15 19.24 7.13 -6.47
N VAL A 16 19.41 6.43 -5.36
CA VAL A 16 18.63 5.25 -5.02
C VAL A 16 17.64 5.66 -3.95
N LEU A 17 16.35 5.65 -4.29
CA LEU A 17 15.28 5.90 -3.34
C LEU A 17 14.69 4.56 -2.90
N HIS A 18 14.93 4.21 -1.65
CA HIS A 18 14.30 3.04 -1.06
C HIS A 18 12.86 3.37 -0.67
N ILE A 19 11.91 2.55 -1.13
CA ILE A 19 10.50 2.63 -0.76
C ILE A 19 10.25 1.51 0.26
N PRO A 20 10.12 1.83 1.55
CA PRO A 20 9.82 0.81 2.54
C PRO A 20 8.36 0.33 2.41
N PRO A 21 8.02 -0.82 3.01
CA PRO A 21 6.63 -1.17 3.26
C PRO A 21 5.89 -0.05 4.01
N PRO A 22 4.56 0.11 3.79
CA PRO A 22 3.81 1.18 4.41
C PRO A 22 3.77 1.02 5.94
N ASP A 23 3.92 2.14 6.65
CA ASP A 23 3.66 2.20 8.08
C ASP A 23 2.15 2.31 8.37
N ILE A 24 1.76 2.34 9.64
CA ILE A 24 0.35 2.37 10.05
C ILE A 24 -0.39 3.57 9.45
N ASP A 25 0.23 4.74 9.41
CA ASP A 25 -0.44 5.95 8.89
C ASP A 25 -0.52 5.93 7.36
N SER A 26 0.48 5.38 6.69
CA SER A 26 0.43 5.07 5.26
C SER A 26 -0.67 4.05 4.95
N ILE A 27 -0.81 2.99 5.74
CA ILE A 27 -1.90 1.99 5.60
C ILE A 27 -3.26 2.67 5.72
N LYS A 28 -3.48 3.52 6.73
CA LYS A 28 -4.73 4.28 6.88
C LYS A 28 -5.01 5.17 5.67
N ALA A 29 -3.99 5.84 5.15
CA ALA A 29 -4.13 6.70 3.97
C ALA A 29 -4.52 5.88 2.73
N ILE A 30 -3.86 4.75 2.50
CA ILE A 30 -4.15 3.83 1.40
C ILE A 30 -5.58 3.28 1.53
N LEU A 31 -5.96 2.78 2.72
CA LEU A 31 -7.32 2.34 3.01
C LEU A 31 -8.33 3.46 2.71
N LYS A 32 -8.08 4.69 3.14
CA LYS A 32 -8.97 5.83 2.92
C LYS A 32 -9.16 6.12 1.43
N ILE A 33 -8.09 6.09 0.63
CA ILE A 33 -8.16 6.32 -0.82
C ILE A 33 -9.00 5.23 -1.50
N HIS A 34 -8.73 3.96 -1.19
CA HIS A 34 -9.42 2.85 -1.88
C HIS A 34 -10.85 2.61 -1.37
N SER A 35 -11.16 3.06 -0.15
CA SER A 35 -12.50 2.94 0.44
C SER A 35 -13.40 4.17 0.23
N GLU A 36 -12.85 5.28 -0.27
CA GLU A 36 -13.62 6.52 -0.56
C GLU A 36 -14.89 6.31 -1.41
N PRO A 37 -14.90 5.47 -2.47
CA PRO A 37 -16.11 5.23 -3.25
C PRO A 37 -17.08 4.22 -2.62
N MET A 38 -16.74 3.62 -1.48
CA MET A 38 -17.47 2.48 -0.91
C MET A 38 -18.43 2.90 0.22
N PRO A 39 -19.61 2.27 0.35
CA PRO A 39 -20.50 2.50 1.48
C PRO A 39 -19.96 1.81 2.75
N LEU A 40 -19.27 2.55 3.62
CA LEU A 40 -18.58 1.98 4.79
C LEU A 40 -19.47 1.76 6.03
N GLY A 41 -20.66 2.35 6.10
CA GLY A 41 -21.58 2.14 7.23
C GLY A 41 -20.93 2.46 8.60
N LYS A 42 -20.86 1.48 9.50
CA LYS A 42 -20.24 1.63 10.85
C LYS A 42 -18.75 1.31 10.87
N PHE A 43 -18.15 0.93 9.74
CA PHE A 43 -16.75 0.56 9.64
C PHE A 43 -15.83 1.75 9.92
N LYS A 44 -14.75 1.51 10.66
CA LYS A 44 -13.71 2.49 10.93
C LYS A 44 -12.36 1.95 10.47
N ILE A 45 -11.68 2.73 9.63
CA ILE A 45 -10.37 2.40 9.08
C ILE A 45 -9.34 2.20 10.19
N GLU A 46 -9.47 2.95 11.29
CA GLU A 46 -8.59 2.91 12.45
C GLU A 46 -8.59 1.55 13.14
N GLU A 47 -9.68 0.79 13.06
CA GLU A 47 -9.83 -0.53 13.66
C GLU A 47 -9.20 -1.64 12.79
N LEU A 48 -9.13 -1.43 11.47
CA LEU A 48 -8.57 -2.39 10.51
C LEU A 48 -7.06 -2.18 10.28
N ALA A 49 -6.59 -0.93 10.21
CA ALA A 49 -5.21 -0.62 9.84
C ALA A 49 -4.13 -1.39 10.65
N PRO A 50 -4.25 -1.59 11.98
CA PRO A 50 -3.27 -2.37 12.75
C PRO A 50 -3.17 -3.84 12.36
N GLN A 51 -4.19 -4.38 11.68
CA GLN A 51 -4.24 -5.79 11.26
C GLN A 51 -3.55 -6.02 9.90
N LEU A 52 -3.23 -4.95 9.17
CA LEU A 52 -2.63 -4.99 7.83
C LEU A 52 -1.12 -4.70 7.86
N VAL A 53 -0.47 -4.90 9.00
CA VAL A 53 0.99 -4.76 9.09
C VAL A 53 1.65 -5.79 8.17
N ASN A 54 2.67 -5.35 7.42
CA ASN A 54 3.37 -6.09 6.36
C ASN A 54 2.60 -6.26 5.05
N TYR A 55 1.41 -5.68 4.91
CA TYR A 55 0.72 -5.65 3.61
C TYR A 55 1.32 -4.56 2.73
N THR A 56 1.43 -4.84 1.43
CA THR A 56 1.79 -3.83 0.44
C THR A 56 0.58 -2.97 0.11
N GLY A 57 0.80 -1.82 -0.54
CA GLY A 57 -0.31 -1.00 -1.02
C GLY A 57 -1.25 -1.75 -1.97
N ALA A 58 -0.71 -2.66 -2.78
CA ALA A 58 -1.51 -3.51 -3.67
C ALA A 58 -2.38 -4.52 -2.92
N ASP A 59 -1.85 -5.12 -1.84
CA ASP A 59 -2.64 -6.05 -1.03
C ASP A 59 -3.81 -5.32 -0.35
N ILE A 60 -3.59 -4.09 0.13
CA ILE A 60 -4.63 -3.26 0.77
C ILE A 60 -5.71 -2.87 -0.25
N GLU A 61 -5.34 -2.47 -1.47
CA GLU A 61 -6.27 -2.21 -2.57
C GLU A 61 -7.12 -3.45 -2.88
N ALA A 62 -6.47 -4.62 -2.98
CA ALA A 62 -7.15 -5.87 -3.24
C ALA A 62 -8.18 -6.19 -2.15
N ILE A 63 -7.85 -5.98 -0.87
CA ILE A 63 -8.81 -6.16 0.25
C ILE A 63 -10.06 -5.29 0.05
N CYS A 64 -9.89 -4.00 -0.26
CA CYS A 64 -11.03 -3.10 -0.50
C CYS A 64 -11.88 -3.60 -1.68
N ARG A 65 -11.23 -3.96 -2.80
CA ARG A 65 -11.90 -4.46 -3.99
C ARG A 65 -12.69 -5.74 -3.73
N GLU A 66 -12.07 -6.74 -3.09
CA GLU A 66 -12.74 -8.00 -2.77
C GLU A 66 -13.87 -7.82 -1.74
N SER A 67 -13.70 -6.92 -0.77
CA SER A 67 -14.76 -6.60 0.21
C SER A 67 -16.02 -6.04 -0.47
N ALA A 68 -15.83 -5.16 -1.46
CA ALA A 68 -16.93 -4.62 -2.25
C ALA A 68 -17.62 -5.69 -3.11
N LEU A 69 -16.85 -6.62 -3.70
CA LEU A 69 -17.40 -7.74 -4.47
C LEU A 69 -18.23 -8.70 -3.60
N ILE A 70 -17.78 -9.00 -2.39
CA ILE A 70 -18.46 -9.91 -1.45
C ILE A 70 -19.73 -9.28 -0.86
N SER A 71 -19.78 -7.95 -0.78
CA SER A 71 -20.88 -7.19 -0.16
C SER A 71 -21.98 -6.76 -1.15
N MET A 72 -21.84 -7.08 -2.45
CA MET A 72 -22.92 -6.95 -3.44
C MET A 72 -24.01 -8.00 -3.23
#